data_AF-A0A7Y5R9F4-F1
#
_entry.id   AF-A0A7Y5R9F4-F1
#
_cell.length_a   1.000
_cell.length_b   1.000
_cell.length_c   1.000
_cell.angle_alpha   90.00
_cell.angle_beta   90.00
_cell.angle_gamma   90.00
#
_symmetry.space_group_name_H-M   'P 1'
#
loop_
_entity.id
_entity.type
_entity.pdbx_description
1 polymer ?
#
loop_
_entity_poly.entity_id
_entity_poly.type
_entity_poly.pdbx_seq_one_letter_code
_entity_poly.pdbx_strand_id
1 'polypeptide(L)'
;MKSIIVGMLLIVLTLNFSIAFSQKSEREKIYKTWVKTYPSRIGIKGFLIETTDTSVLIAQSISDLLNTSSEISVSTISTLKFRKKGRPGKGALIGAVSGLSTGAIIGFAVGSKGGQDFKSSEKAVGFGIALAIPGSIIGAAIGSIKIKIPINRNIQSYQLQKKKLASYIYSK
;
A
#
# COMPACT_ATOMS: atom_id res chain seq x y z
N MET A 1 -22.57 28.48 -17.69
CA MET A 1 -21.74 29.05 -16.59
C MET A 1 -21.59 28.13 -15.39
N LYS A 2 -22.67 27.61 -14.77
CA LYS A 2 -22.59 26.75 -13.58
C LYS A 2 -21.67 25.52 -13.75
N SER A 3 -21.66 24.88 -14.92
CA SER A 3 -20.82 23.69 -15.20
C SER A 3 -19.31 23.99 -15.29
N ILE A 4 -18.93 25.19 -15.73
CA ILE A 4 -17.52 25.61 -15.84
C ILE A 4 -16.97 25.93 -14.44
N ILE A 5 -17.79 26.58 -13.60
CA ILE A 5 -17.43 26.90 -12.21
C ILE A 5 -17.24 25.61 -11.40
N VAL A 6 -18.11 24.61 -11.56
CA VAL A 6 -17.97 23.30 -10.89
C VAL A 6 -16.70 22.56 -11.35
N GLY A 7 -16.38 22.57 -12.65
CA GLY A 7 -15.15 21.95 -13.17
C GLY A 7 -13.88 22.62 -12.65
N MET A 8 -13.88 23.95 -12.56
CA MET A 8 -12.77 24.73 -12.04
C MET A 8 -12.57 24.51 -10.54
N LEU A 9 -13.65 24.37 -9.76
CA LEU A 9 -13.60 24.06 -8.33
C LEU A 9 -13.06 22.63 -8.08
N LEU A 10 -13.34 21.69 -8.98
CA LEU A 10 -12.83 20.31 -8.96
C LEU A 10 -11.31 20.23 -9.18
N ILE A 11 -10.79 21.03 -10.11
CA ILE A 11 -9.35 21.15 -10.37
C ILE A 11 -8.63 21.80 -9.17
N VAL A 12 -9.23 22.82 -8.55
CA VAL A 12 -8.67 23.44 -7.36
C VAL A 12 -8.67 22.47 -6.16
N LEU A 13 -9.69 21.61 -6.04
CA LEU A 13 -9.77 20.62 -4.96
C LEU A 13 -8.70 19.50 -5.10
N THR A 14 -8.42 19.04 -6.33
CA THR A 14 -7.42 17.99 -6.58
C THR A 14 -5.99 18.48 -6.40
N LEU A 15 -5.72 19.76 -6.71
CA LEU A 15 -4.39 20.37 -6.51
C LEU A 15 -4.04 20.55 -5.02
N ASN A 16 -5.01 20.90 -4.18
CA ASN A 16 -4.79 21.10 -2.74
C ASN A 16 -4.73 19.79 -1.92
N PHE A 17 -5.34 18.71 -2.41
CA PHE A 17 -5.33 17.40 -1.73
C PHE A 17 -3.91 16.82 -1.61
N SER A 18 -3.01 17.15 -2.55
CA SER A 18 -1.60 16.70 -2.52
C SER A 18 -0.83 17.24 -1.30
N ILE A 19 -1.23 18.39 -0.77
CA ILE A 19 -0.52 19.08 0.31
C ILE A 19 -0.94 18.52 1.68
N ALA A 20 -2.24 18.27 1.89
CA ALA A 20 -2.76 17.75 3.17
C ALA A 20 -2.34 16.30 3.47
N PHE A 21 -2.16 15.46 2.43
CA PHE A 21 -1.73 14.06 2.61
C PHE A 21 -0.20 13.90 2.73
N SER A 22 0.56 14.99 2.62
CA SER A 22 2.02 15.00 2.75
C SER A 22 2.50 15.07 4.21
N GLN A 23 1.58 15.08 5.20
CA GLN A 23 1.96 15.09 6.62
C GLN A 23 2.57 13.73 7.03
N LYS A 24 3.88 13.62 6.78
CA LYS A 24 4.69 12.44 7.06
C LYS A 24 4.97 12.37 8.55
N SER A 25 4.01 11.85 9.31
CA SER A 25 4.31 11.35 10.66
C SER A 25 5.43 10.32 10.55
N GLU A 26 6.54 10.57 11.22
CA GLU A 26 7.75 9.74 11.26
C GLU A 26 7.52 8.45 12.08
N ARG A 27 6.44 7.73 11.78
CA ARG A 27 6.21 6.43 12.39
C ARG A 27 7.24 5.45 11.85
N GLU A 28 7.78 4.65 12.76
CA GLU A 28 8.66 3.52 12.49
C GLU A 28 8.16 2.70 11.29
N LYS A 29 9.05 2.46 10.33
CA LYS A 29 8.67 1.82 9.07
C LYS A 29 8.76 0.31 9.21
N ILE A 30 7.67 -0.29 9.69
CA ILE A 30 7.58 -1.75 9.80
C ILE A 30 7.30 -2.37 8.42
N TYR A 31 8.19 -3.24 7.95
CA TYR A 31 8.02 -3.99 6.70
C TYR A 31 7.79 -5.48 6.97
N LYS A 32 6.74 -6.04 6.36
CA LYS A 32 6.60 -7.49 6.23
C LYS A 32 7.51 -7.97 5.10
N THR A 33 8.23 -9.05 5.35
CA THR A 33 9.19 -9.68 4.45
C THR A 33 8.70 -11.06 4.04
N TRP A 34 8.83 -11.38 2.75
CA TRP A 34 8.62 -12.72 2.22
C TRP A 34 9.94 -13.19 1.61
N VAL A 35 10.47 -14.29 2.12
CA VAL A 35 11.68 -14.93 1.61
C VAL A 35 11.27 -16.11 0.76
N LYS A 36 11.57 -16.07 -0.54
CA LYS A 36 11.43 -17.24 -1.41
C LYS A 36 12.76 -17.98 -1.46
N THR A 37 12.79 -19.20 -0.96
CA THR A 37 13.95 -20.07 -1.03
C THR A 37 13.91 -20.99 -2.26
N TYR A 38 14.97 -21.74 -2.51
CA TYR A 38 15.05 -22.81 -3.51
C TYR A 38 15.67 -24.04 -2.85
N PRO A 39 15.17 -25.27 -3.09
CA PRO A 39 14.12 -25.66 -4.05
C PRO A 39 12.68 -25.42 -3.56
N SER A 40 12.48 -25.06 -2.29
CA SER A 40 11.15 -24.88 -1.72
C SER A 40 10.40 -23.70 -2.33
N ARG A 41 9.19 -23.93 -2.87
CA ARG A 41 8.32 -22.85 -3.36
C ARG A 41 7.60 -22.11 -2.23
N ILE A 42 7.62 -22.66 -1.01
CA ILE A 42 6.90 -22.11 0.14
C ILE A 42 7.73 -20.93 0.67
N GLY A 43 7.20 -19.73 0.48
CA GLY A 43 7.87 -18.51 0.94
C GLY A 43 7.68 -18.31 2.44
N ILE A 44 8.79 -18.18 3.17
CA ILE A 44 8.79 -17.85 4.60
C ILE A 44 8.34 -16.39 4.76
N LYS A 45 7.44 -16.13 5.71
CA LYS A 45 6.91 -14.79 5.99
C LYS A 45 7.39 -14.34 7.35
N GLY A 46 7.80 -13.08 7.46
CA GLY A 46 8.25 -12.52 8.73
C GLY A 46 8.65 -11.05 8.62
N PHE A 47 9.58 -10.65 9.46
CA PHE A 47 10.18 -9.32 9.57
C PHE A 47 11.70 -9.49 9.46
N LEU A 48 12.33 -8.65 8.65
CA LEU A 48 13.78 -8.66 8.52
C LEU A 48 14.37 -7.97 9.74
N ILE A 49 15.14 -8.69 10.56
CA ILE A 49 15.76 -8.15 11.77
C ILE A 49 17.19 -7.74 11.48
N GLU A 50 17.93 -8.60 10.78
CA GLU A 50 19.34 -8.42 10.56
C GLU A 50 19.76 -9.02 9.22
N THR A 51 20.82 -8.45 8.66
CA THR A 51 21.48 -8.91 7.45
C THR A 51 22.96 -9.08 7.72
N THR A 52 23.44 -10.32 7.72
CA THR A 52 24.88 -10.61 7.78
C THR A 52 25.45 -10.60 6.35
N ASP A 53 26.69 -11.05 6.17
CA ASP A 53 27.30 -11.15 4.84
C ASP A 53 26.82 -12.33 4.00
N THR A 54 26.32 -13.38 4.65
CA THR A 54 25.97 -14.65 3.99
C THR A 54 24.59 -15.16 4.39
N SER A 55 23.90 -14.50 5.31
CA SER A 55 22.58 -14.88 5.80
C SER A 55 21.70 -13.66 6.12
N VAL A 56 20.41 -13.92 6.25
CA VAL A 56 19.43 -12.95 6.73
C VAL A 56 18.67 -13.55 7.91
N LEU A 57 18.40 -12.73 8.91
CA LEU A 57 17.65 -13.10 10.09
C LEU A 57 16.19 -12.63 9.95
N ILE A 58 15.26 -13.57 9.97
CA ILE A 58 13.82 -13.30 9.80
C ILE A 58 13.06 -13.71 11.06
N ALA A 59 12.40 -12.77 11.73
CA ALA A 59 11.45 -13.07 12.80
C ALA A 59 10.04 -13.30 12.26
N GLN A 60 9.33 -14.32 12.75
CA GLN A 60 7.93 -14.54 12.39
C GLN A 60 7.01 -13.55 13.10
N SER A 61 7.36 -13.15 14.33
CA SER A 61 6.60 -12.21 15.15
C SER A 61 7.46 -11.04 15.65
N ILE A 62 6.86 -9.85 15.73
CA ILE A 62 7.52 -8.66 16.30
C ILE A 62 7.56 -8.74 17.84
N SER A 63 6.55 -9.36 18.44
CA SER A 63 6.44 -9.44 19.91
C SER A 63 7.53 -10.33 20.53
N ASP A 64 8.09 -11.23 19.74
CA ASP A 64 9.12 -12.16 20.19
C ASP A 64 10.17 -12.39 19.08
N LEU A 65 11.00 -11.36 18.88
CA LEU A 65 12.01 -11.34 17.83
C LEU A 65 13.05 -12.45 18.01
N LEU A 66 13.44 -12.77 19.24
CA LEU A 66 14.52 -13.69 19.53
C LEU A 66 14.07 -15.15 19.35
N ASN A 67 12.94 -15.54 19.93
CA ASN A 67 12.51 -16.95 19.90
C ASN A 67 11.86 -17.35 18.57
N THR A 68 11.40 -16.38 17.76
CA THR A 68 10.78 -16.65 16.45
C THR A 68 11.66 -16.28 15.27
N SER A 69 12.95 -16.01 15.51
CA SER A 69 13.92 -15.76 14.46
C SER A 69 14.36 -17.06 13.79
N SER A 70 14.54 -17.00 12.48
CA SER A 70 15.16 -18.06 11.71
C SER A 70 16.20 -17.43 10.80
N GLU A 71 17.42 -17.95 10.88
CA GLU A 71 18.51 -17.56 9.99
C GLU A 71 18.41 -18.32 8.67
N ILE A 72 18.47 -17.59 7.56
CA ILE A 72 18.35 -18.14 6.22
C ILE A 72 19.58 -17.75 5.42
N SER A 73 20.31 -18.75 4.92
CA SER A 73 21.49 -18.50 4.08
C SER A 73 21.09 -17.91 2.72
N VAL A 74 21.84 -16.88 2.30
CA VAL A 74 21.68 -16.16 1.02
C VAL A 74 21.76 -17.10 -0.18
N SER A 75 22.57 -18.17 -0.10
CA SER A 75 22.71 -19.19 -1.15
C SER A 75 21.41 -19.94 -1.44
N THR A 76 20.46 -19.93 -0.52
CA THR A 76 19.14 -20.55 -0.71
C THR A 76 18.09 -19.56 -1.18
N ILE A 77 18.34 -18.25 -1.09
CA ILE A 77 17.34 -17.21 -1.33
C ILE A 77 17.29 -16.84 -2.81
N SER A 78 16.12 -17.01 -3.42
CA SER A 78 15.86 -16.56 -4.78
C SER A 78 15.43 -15.09 -4.82
N THR A 79 14.47 -14.71 -3.98
CA THR A 79 13.88 -13.37 -3.99
C THR A 79 13.40 -12.98 -2.60
N LEU A 80 13.74 -11.76 -2.20
CA LEU A 80 13.15 -11.10 -1.04
C LEU A 80 12.04 -10.16 -1.50
N LYS A 81 10.90 -10.19 -0.83
CA LYS A 81 9.80 -9.24 -1.10
C LYS A 81 9.44 -8.47 0.15
N PHE A 82 9.26 -7.17 0.02
CA PHE A 82 8.96 -6.28 1.13
C PHE A 82 7.64 -5.55 0.91
N ARG A 83 6.87 -5.40 1.98
CA ARG A 83 5.67 -4.54 1.97
C ARG A 83 5.50 -3.89 3.33
N LYS A 84 5.39 -2.56 3.36
CA LYS A 84 5.13 -1.82 4.59
C LYS A 84 3.78 -2.23 5.19
N LYS A 85 3.76 -2.45 6.51
CA LYS A 85 2.56 -2.82 7.27
C LYS A 85 1.49 -1.73 7.12
N GLY A 86 0.24 -2.14 6.91
CA GLY A 86 -0.91 -1.23 6.79
C GLY A 86 -1.07 -0.50 5.45
N ARG A 87 -0.13 -0.59 4.49
CA ARG A 87 -0.30 0.05 3.17
C ARG A 87 -1.57 -0.37 2.40
N PRO A 88 -1.98 -1.65 2.37
CA PRO A 88 -3.22 -2.04 1.69
C PRO A 88 -4.45 -1.37 2.29
N GLY A 89 -4.56 -1.32 3.62
CA GLY A 89 -5.68 -0.68 4.31
C GLY A 89 -5.70 0.84 4.10
N LYS A 90 -4.53 1.50 4.16
CA LYS A 90 -4.41 2.93 3.82
C LYS A 90 -4.81 3.19 2.38
N GLY A 91 -4.37 2.35 1.44
CA GLY A 91 -4.75 2.44 0.03
C GLY A 91 -6.26 2.28 -0.15
N ALA A 92 -6.86 1.28 0.50
CA ALA A 92 -8.31 1.07 0.48
C ALA A 92 -9.09 2.27 0.99
N LEU A 93 -8.67 2.86 2.11
CA LEU A 93 -9.31 4.04 2.69
C LEU A 93 -9.22 5.24 1.75
N ILE A 94 -8.04 5.53 1.20
CA ILE A 94 -7.83 6.62 0.25
C ILE A 94 -8.71 6.42 -0.99
N GLY A 95 -8.73 5.21 -1.53
CA GLY A 95 -9.56 4.85 -2.68
C GLY A 95 -11.05 4.98 -2.40
N ALA A 96 -11.51 4.57 -1.22
CA ALA A 96 -12.90 4.69 -0.80
C ALA A 96 -13.34 6.16 -0.68
N VAL A 97 -12.53 6.99 -0.01
CA VAL A 97 -12.82 8.44 0.16
C VAL A 97 -12.83 9.14 -1.19
N SER A 98 -11.88 8.81 -2.07
CA SER A 98 -11.84 9.36 -3.43
C SER A 98 -13.07 8.94 -4.24
N GLY A 99 -13.47 7.67 -4.17
CA GLY A 99 -14.65 7.14 -4.84
C GLY A 99 -15.95 7.78 -4.33
N LEU A 100 -16.10 7.88 -3.01
CA LEU A 100 -17.24 8.53 -2.36
C LEU A 100 -17.39 9.98 -2.80
N SER A 101 -16.30 10.74 -2.74
CA SER A 101 -16.31 12.16 -3.12
C SER A 101 -16.67 12.34 -4.59
N THR A 102 -16.08 11.52 -5.47
CA THR A 102 -16.36 11.56 -6.92
C THR A 102 -17.81 11.18 -7.21
N GLY A 103 -18.31 10.12 -6.58
CA GLY A 103 -19.69 9.66 -6.75
C GLY A 103 -20.71 10.65 -6.22
N ALA A 104 -20.44 11.30 -5.09
CA ALA A 104 -21.30 12.35 -4.55
C ALA A 104 -21.44 13.53 -5.53
N ILE A 105 -20.32 13.96 -6.14
CA ILE A 105 -20.33 15.04 -7.14
C ILE A 105 -21.14 14.64 -8.38
N ILE A 106 -20.91 13.42 -8.90
CA ILE A 106 -21.66 12.90 -10.05
C ILE A 106 -23.16 12.81 -9.73
N GLY A 107 -23.51 12.24 -8.59
CA GLY A 107 -24.90 12.08 -8.17
C GLY A 107 -25.61 13.42 -7.98
N PHE A 108 -24.92 14.43 -7.46
CA PHE A 108 -25.46 15.80 -7.36
C PHE A 108 -25.66 16.44 -8.75
N ALA A 109 -24.70 16.28 -9.66
CA ALA A 109 -24.79 16.82 -11.02
C ALA A 109 -25.90 16.15 -11.86
N VAL A 110 -26.06 14.83 -11.73
CA VAL A 110 -27.09 14.04 -12.43
C VAL A 110 -28.49 14.26 -11.83
N GLY A 111 -28.57 14.40 -10.50
CA GLY A 111 -29.83 14.64 -9.79
C GLY A 111 -30.54 15.92 -10.21
N SER A 112 -29.80 16.91 -10.74
CA SER A 112 -30.35 18.14 -11.29
C SER A 112 -31.02 18.00 -12.66
N LYS A 113 -30.88 16.87 -13.38
CA LYS A 113 -31.33 16.72 -14.78
C LYS A 113 -32.19 15.49 -15.10
N GLY A 114 -32.28 14.49 -14.20
CA GLY A 114 -32.99 13.24 -14.46
C GLY A 114 -34.34 13.12 -13.74
N GLY A 115 -35.42 12.93 -14.51
CA GLY A 115 -36.82 12.82 -14.08
C GLY A 115 -37.19 11.55 -13.30
N GLN A 116 -36.45 11.24 -12.23
CA GLN A 116 -36.87 10.28 -11.20
C GLN A 116 -36.87 10.99 -9.85
N ASP A 117 -37.94 10.79 -9.08
CA ASP A 117 -38.40 11.48 -7.85
C ASP A 117 -37.39 11.58 -6.69
N PHE A 118 -36.21 10.99 -6.82
CA PHE A 118 -35.16 11.05 -5.80
C PHE A 118 -34.47 12.42 -5.78
N LYS A 119 -34.32 12.95 -4.56
CA LYS A 119 -33.62 14.22 -4.30
C LYS A 119 -32.16 14.12 -4.74
N SER A 120 -31.57 15.24 -5.14
CA SER A 120 -30.17 15.30 -5.56
C SER A 120 -29.20 14.79 -4.46
N SER A 121 -29.59 14.93 -3.19
CA SER A 121 -28.85 14.38 -2.04
C SER A 121 -28.87 12.85 -1.98
N GLU A 122 -29.99 12.20 -2.29
CA GLU A 122 -30.13 10.74 -2.26
C GLU A 122 -29.32 10.11 -3.40
N LYS A 123 -29.36 10.73 -4.59
CA LYS A 123 -28.51 10.32 -5.72
C LYS A 123 -27.03 10.52 -5.40
N ALA A 124 -26.65 11.64 -4.75
CA ALA A 124 -25.26 11.85 -4.33
C ALA A 124 -24.77 10.75 -3.37
N VAL A 125 -25.57 10.37 -2.37
CA VAL A 125 -25.22 9.27 -1.47
C VAL A 125 -25.13 7.94 -2.21
N GLY A 126 -26.13 7.63 -3.06
CA GLY A 126 -26.16 6.39 -3.84
C GLY A 126 -24.94 6.22 -4.75
N PHE A 127 -24.63 7.24 -5.55
CA PHE A 127 -23.44 7.23 -6.42
C PHE A 127 -22.15 7.28 -5.61
N GLY A 128 -22.11 8.01 -4.49
CA GLY A 128 -20.97 8.04 -3.58
C GLY A 128 -20.61 6.65 -3.06
N ILE A 129 -21.58 5.93 -2.49
CA ILE A 129 -21.38 4.56 -2.00
C ILE A 129 -21.02 3.62 -3.14
N ALA A 130 -21.72 3.73 -4.28
CA ALA A 130 -21.47 2.89 -5.45
C ALA A 130 -20.03 3.01 -5.97
N LEU A 131 -19.42 4.20 -5.94
CA LEU A 131 -18.03 4.41 -6.35
C LEU A 131 -17.00 4.20 -5.23
N ALA A 132 -17.39 4.30 -3.97
CA ALA A 132 -16.50 4.04 -2.83
C ALA A 132 -15.99 2.59 -2.82
N ILE A 133 -16.85 1.62 -3.15
CA ILE A 133 -16.50 0.19 -3.18
C ILE A 133 -15.40 -0.11 -4.20
N PRO A 134 -15.57 0.15 -5.51
CA PRO A 134 -14.52 -0.10 -6.50
C PRO A 134 -13.28 0.78 -6.26
N GLY A 135 -13.46 2.03 -5.80
CA GLY A 135 -12.36 2.89 -5.39
C GLY A 135 -11.51 2.24 -4.30
N SER A 136 -12.13 1.63 -3.29
CA SER A 136 -11.43 0.94 -2.21
C SER A 136 -10.63 -0.27 -2.72
N ILE A 137 -11.17 -1.04 -3.66
CA ILE A 137 -10.51 -2.22 -4.23
C ILE A 137 -9.24 -1.80 -4.99
N ILE A 138 -9.35 -0.79 -5.86
CA ILE A 138 -8.23 -0.26 -6.63
C ILE A 138 -7.16 0.30 -5.68
N GLY A 139 -7.59 1.09 -4.69
CA GLY A 139 -6.69 1.62 -3.66
C GLY A 139 -5.97 0.52 -2.88
N ALA A 140 -6.68 -0.55 -2.50
CA ALA A 140 -6.12 -1.70 -1.80
C ALA A 140 -5.11 -2.46 -2.66
N ALA A 141 -5.38 -2.60 -3.97
CA ALA A 141 -4.50 -3.26 -4.92
C ALA A 141 -3.17 -2.51 -5.05
N ILE A 142 -3.22 -1.19 -5.26
CA ILE A 142 -2.03 -0.32 -5.31
C ILE A 142 -1.25 -0.40 -3.98
N GLY A 143 -1.96 -0.33 -2.85
CA GLY A 143 -1.37 -0.47 -1.52
C GLY A 143 -0.78 -1.86 -1.22
N SER A 144 -1.14 -2.88 -2.02
CA SER A 144 -0.70 -4.26 -1.86
C SER A 144 0.55 -4.62 -2.64
N ILE A 145 1.03 -3.73 -3.53
CA ILE A 145 2.25 -3.94 -4.30
C ILE A 145 3.43 -4.18 -3.35
N LYS A 146 4.18 -5.25 -3.64
CA LYS A 146 5.38 -5.64 -2.89
C LYS A 146 6.61 -5.23 -3.70
N ILE A 147 7.59 -4.64 -3.02
CA ILE A 147 8.91 -4.40 -3.60
C ILE A 147 9.61 -5.75 -3.69
N LYS A 148 10.05 -6.15 -4.89
CA LYS A 148 10.76 -7.41 -5.11
C LYS A 148 12.24 -7.10 -5.30
N ILE A 149 13.09 -7.86 -4.61
CA ILE A 149 14.53 -7.75 -4.68
C ILE A 149 15.08 -9.15 -5.03
N PRO A 150 15.56 -9.36 -6.28
CA PRO A 150 16.10 -10.64 -6.71
C PRO A 150 17.52 -10.84 -6.15
N ILE A 151 17.70 -11.90 -5.36
CA ILE A 151 19.02 -12.31 -4.85
C ILE A 151 19.64 -13.35 -5.78
N ASN A 152 18.81 -14.22 -6.37
CA ASN A 152 19.20 -15.29 -7.29
C ASN A 152 20.27 -16.22 -6.73
N ARG A 153 20.28 -16.45 -5.40
CA ARG A 153 21.26 -17.29 -4.69
C ARG A 153 22.72 -16.82 -4.83
N ASN A 154 22.93 -15.58 -5.27
CA ASN A 154 24.26 -15.04 -5.52
C ASN A 154 24.65 -14.06 -4.41
N ILE A 155 25.75 -14.37 -3.72
CA ILE A 155 26.29 -13.57 -2.61
C ILE A 155 26.72 -12.18 -3.09
N GLN A 156 27.31 -12.05 -4.27
CA GLN A 156 27.70 -10.74 -4.82
C GLN A 156 26.47 -9.86 -5.09
N SER A 157 25.42 -10.44 -5.69
CA SER A 157 24.14 -9.73 -5.90
C SER A 157 23.52 -9.27 -4.59
N TYR A 158 23.57 -10.12 -3.56
CA TYR A 158 23.13 -9.80 -2.22
C TYR A 158 23.94 -8.64 -1.61
N GLN A 159 25.27 -8.67 -1.72
CA GLN A 159 26.14 -7.62 -1.19
C GLN A 159 25.89 -6.27 -1.84
N LEU A 160 25.69 -6.22 -3.16
CA LEU A 160 25.30 -5.00 -3.89
C LEU A 160 23.97 -4.42 -3.39
N GLN A 161 23.07 -5.29 -2.91
CA GLN A 161 21.75 -4.91 -2.44
C GLN A 161 21.70 -4.69 -0.92
N LYS A 162 22.76 -4.99 -0.17
CA LYS A 162 22.83 -4.90 1.30
C LYS A 162 22.45 -3.51 1.81
N LYS A 163 22.96 -2.44 1.18
CA LYS A 163 22.60 -1.05 1.51
C LYS A 163 21.09 -0.78 1.35
N LYS A 164 20.47 -1.38 0.32
CA LYS A 164 19.02 -1.27 0.10
C LYS A 164 18.25 -2.12 1.11
N LEU A 165 18.75 -3.30 1.49
CA LEU A 165 18.13 -4.17 2.50
C LEU A 165 18.10 -3.53 3.89
N ALA A 166 19.14 -2.77 4.25
CA ALA A 166 19.20 -2.03 5.51
C ALA A 166 17.99 -1.10 5.72
N SER A 167 17.42 -0.55 4.63
CA SER A 167 16.22 0.31 4.72
C SER A 167 14.92 -0.43 5.09
N TYR A 168 14.94 -1.77 5.10
CA TYR A 168 13.81 -2.63 5.44
C TYR A 168 14.02 -3.42 6.74
N ILE A 169 15.17 -3.27 7.38
CA ILE A 169 15.43 -3.83 8.70
C ILE A 169 14.44 -3.20 9.69
N TYR A 170 13.83 -4.06 10.50
CA TYR A 170 13.03 -3.65 11.63
C TYR A 170 13.93 -2.95 12.65
N SER A 171 13.63 -1.69 12.97
CA SER A 171 14.41 -0.87 13.89
C SER A 171 13.48 -0.35 14.97
N LYS A 172 13.59 -0.90 16.17
CA LYS A 172 12.86 -0.45 17.36
C LYS A 172 13.34 0.93 17.81
#